data_AF-A0A6N7R5C6-F1
#
_entry.id   AF-A0A6N7R5C6-F1
#
_cell.length_a   1.000
_cell.length_b   1.000
_cell.length_c   1.000
_cell.angle_alpha   90.00
_cell.angle_beta   90.00
_cell.angle_gamma   90.00
#
_symmetry.space_group_name_H-M   'P 1'
#
loop_
_entity.id
_entity.type
_entity.pdbx_description
1 polymer ?
#
loop_
_entity_poly.entity_id
_entity_poly.type
_entity_poly.pdbx_seq_one_letter_code
_entity_poly.pdbx_strand_id
1 'polypeptide(L)' 'MGKHIHICGICNQTKEDGIFLYQLYICQECEEKIISTSPKDENYQFYVEKLRAINQSSYTI' A
#
# COMPACT_ATOMS: atom_id res chain seq x y z
N MET A 1 -22.95 -6.02 9.67
CA MET A 1 -21.93 -5.12 9.09
C MET A 1 -21.46 -5.73 7.79
N GLY A 2 -21.66 -5.05 6.66
CA GLY A 2 -21.09 -5.47 5.38
C GLY A 2 -19.60 -5.14 5.34
N LYS A 3 -18.77 -6.10 4.94
CA LYS A 3 -17.35 -5.84 4.67
C LYS A 3 -17.24 -5.00 3.39
N HIS A 4 -16.48 -3.92 3.45
CA HIS A 4 -16.24 -3.07 2.27
C HIS A 4 -15.07 -3.64 1.49
N ILE A 5 -15.26 -3.84 0.18
CA ILE A 5 -14.23 -4.35 -0.71
C ILE A 5 -13.51 -3.18 -1.39
N HIS A 6 -12.17 -3.21 -1.38
CA HIS A 6 -11.33 -2.14 -1.91
C HIS A 6 -10.22 -2.73 -2.78
N ILE A 7 -9.74 -1.94 -3.76
CA ILE A 7 -8.65 -2.34 -4.63
C ILE A 7 -7.32 -1.96 -3.96
N CYS A 8 -6.46 -2.95 -3.71
CA CYS A 8 -5.14 -2.72 -3.12
C CYS A 8 -4.25 -1.96 -4.11
N GLY A 9 -3.68 -0.82 -3.69
CA GLY A 9 -2.81 -0.01 -4.52
C GLY A 9 -1.39 -0.57 -4.73
N ILE A 10 -1.07 -1.69 -4.09
CA ILE A 10 0.21 -2.39 -4.24
C ILE A 10 0.11 -3.52 -5.28
N CYS A 11 -0.87 -4.42 -5.10
CA CYS A 11 -1.05 -5.60 -5.96
C CYS A 11 -2.21 -5.49 -6.96
N ASN A 12 -2.97 -4.40 -6.94
CA ASN A 12 -4.14 -4.14 -7.79
C ASN A 12 -5.26 -5.20 -7.68
N GLN A 13 -5.33 -5.94 -6.58
CA GLN A 13 -6.40 -6.92 -6.33
C GLN A 13 -7.49 -6.34 -5.44
N THR A 14 -8.74 -6.73 -5.68
CA THR A 14 -9.87 -6.39 -4.81
C THR A 14 -9.85 -7.28 -3.57
N LYS A 15 -9.84 -6.67 -2.38
CA LYS A 15 -9.70 -7.35 -1.09
C LYS A 15 -10.61 -6.70 -0.05
N GLU A 16 -11.05 -7.50 0.92
CA GLU A 16 -11.94 -7.05 2.00
C GLU A 16 -11.18 -6.65 3.27
N ASP A 17 -9.97 -7.19 3.46
CA ASP A 17 -9.15 -6.99 4.64
C ASP A 17 -7.87 -6.22 4.31
N GLY A 18 -7.59 -5.20 5.11
CA GLY A 18 -6.45 -4.32 4.91
C GLY A 18 -6.55 -3.01 5.69
N ILE A 19 -5.62 -2.12 5.41
CA ILE A 19 -5.53 -0.79 6.00
C ILE A 19 -5.58 0.30 4.94
N PHE A 20 -6.02 1.49 5.34
CA PHE A 20 -5.85 2.69 4.55
C PHE A 20 -4.64 3.47 5.03
N LEU A 21 -3.72 3.77 4.12
CA LEU A 21 -2.62 4.70 4.34
C LEU A 21 -2.88 5.94 3.47
N TYR A 22 -3.32 7.04 4.11
CA TYR A 22 -3.91 8.20 3.43
C TYR A 22 -5.06 7.78 2.50
N GLN A 23 -4.88 7.99 1.19
CA GLN A 23 -5.86 7.66 0.14
C GLN A 23 -5.58 6.30 -0.51
N LEU A 24 -4.50 5.60 -0.12
CA LEU A 24 -4.15 4.29 -0.64
C LEU A 24 -4.70 3.19 0.25
N TYR A 25 -5.44 2.26 -0.33
CA TYR A 25 -5.79 1.00 0.32
C TYR A 25 -4.66 -0.03 0.14
N ILE A 26 -4.25 -0.69 1.23
CA ILE A 26 -3.24 -1.74 1.25
C ILE A 26 -3.89 -2.98 1.87
N CYS A 27 -3.99 -4.07 1.12
CA CYS A 27 -4.54 -5.31 1.66
C CYS A 27 -3.59 -5.95 2.69
N GLN A 28 -4.14 -6.77 3.59
CA GLN A 28 -3.38 -7.43 4.66
C GLN A 28 -2.12 -8.15 4.15
N GLU A 29 -2.21 -8.95 3.08
CA GLU A 29 -1.05 -9.66 2.51
C GLU A 29 0.08 -8.72 2.05
N CYS A 30 -0.25 -7.53 1.55
CA CYS A 30 0.74 -6.55 1.11
C CYS A 30 1.34 -5.81 2.30
N GLU A 31 0.53 -5.49 3.31
CA GLU A 31 1.00 -4.91 4.56
C GLU A 31 2.04 -5.82 5.23
N GLU A 32 1.71 -7.11 5.41
CA GLU A 32 2.62 -8.10 6.00
C GLU A 32 3.93 -8.21 5.22
N LYS A 33 3.86 -8.18 3.88
CA LYS A 33 5.05 -8.16 3.01
C LYS A 33 5.88 -6.89 3.21
N ILE A 34 5.26 -5.72 3.28
CA ILE A 34 5.96 -4.46 3.49
C ILE A 34 6.71 -4.47 4.83
N ILE A 35 6.06 -4.94 5.91
CA ILE A 35 6.65 -4.98 7.26
C ILE A 35 7.79 -6.02 7.33
N SER A 36 7.67 -7.14 6.62
CA SER A 36 8.67 -8.20 6.59
C SER A 36 9.82 -7.96 5.60
N THR A 37 9.67 -7.01 4.67
CA THR A 37 10.71 -6.70 3.68
C THR A 37 11.88 -5.96 4.34
N SER A 38 13.04 -6.61 4.36
CA SER A 38 14.29 -6.01 4.85
C SER A 38 14.74 -4.87 3.91
N PRO A 39 15.36 -3.79 4.42
CA PRO A 39 15.94 -2.73 3.58
C PRO A 39 17.03 -3.21 2.58
N LYS A 40 17.56 -4.43 2.79
CA LYS A 40 18.53 -5.07 1.89
C LYS A 40 17.88 -5.92 0.79
N ASP A 41 16.57 -6.10 0.84
CA ASP A 41 15.79 -6.85 -0.13
C ASP A 41 15.59 -6.04 -1.41
N GLU A 42 15.66 -6.68 -2.57
CA GLU A 42 15.45 -6.04 -3.87
C GLU A 42 14.04 -5.43 -4.01
N ASN A 43 13.06 -5.99 -3.30
CA ASN A 43 11.68 -5.53 -3.32
C ASN A 43 11.44 -4.30 -2.44
N TYR A 44 12.39 -3.92 -1.58
CA TYR A 44 12.25 -2.75 -0.71
C TYR A 44 12.02 -1.47 -1.53
N GLN A 45 12.78 -1.29 -2.62
CA GLN A 45 12.65 -0.12 -3.49
C GLN A 45 11.28 -0.04 -4.16
N PHE A 46 10.71 -1.19 -4.55
CA PHE A 46 9.36 -1.24 -5.14
C PHE A 46 8.30 -0.68 -4.18
N TYR A 47 8.32 -1.12 -2.92
CA TYR A 47 7.36 -0.64 -1.92
C TYR A 47 7.57 0.84 -1.60
N VAL A 48 8.83 1.30 -1.47
CA VAL A 48 9.14 2.71 -1.22
C VAL A 48 8.62 3.61 -2.33
N GLU A 49 8.83 3.25 -3.60
CA GLU A 49 8.34 4.04 -4.74
C GLU A 49 6.81 4.11 -4.78
N LYS A 50 6.12 2.99 -4.52
CA LYS A 50 4.66 2.95 -4.42
C LYS A 50 4.14 3.84 -3.30
N LEU A 51 4.80 3.85 -2.15
CA LEU A 51 4.41 4.66 -0.99
C LEU A 51 4.72 6.15 -1.18
N ARG A 52 5.80 6.50 -1.88
CA ARG A 52 6.15 7.90 -2.23
C ARG A 52 5.09 8.54 -3.12
N ALA A 53 4.54 7.80 -4.09
CA ALA A 53 3.51 8.31 -4.99
C ALA A 53 2.27 8.84 -4.24
N ILE A 54 1.98 8.27 -3.06
CA ILE A 54 0.83 8.68 -2.22
C ILE A 54 1.12 10.01 -1.50
N ASN A 55 2.36 10.22 -1.04
CA ASN A 55 2.79 11.40 -0.29
C ASN A 55 2.91 12.67 -1.15
N GLN A 56 2.84 12.58 -2.48
CA GLN A 56 2.88 13.74 -3.38
C GLN A 56 1.57 14.56 -3.38
N SER A 57 0.70 14.38 -2.38
CA SER A 57 -0.53 15.16 -2.19
C SER A 57 -0.27 16.61 -1.71
N SER A 58 0.97 17.07 -1.67
CA SER A 58 1.32 18.46 -1.35
C SER A 58 2.56 18.98 -2.08
N TYR A 59 2.45 19.28 -3.39
CA TYR A 59 3.13 20.46 -3.97
C TYR A 59 2.57 20.85 -5.36
N THR A 60 1.51 21.67 -5.37
CA THR A 60 1.44 22.84 -6.28
C THR A 60 0.52 23.88 -5.65
N ILE A 61 1.10 25.03 -5.29
CA ILE A 61 0.40 26.33 -5.25
C ILE A 61 0.25 26.79 -6.70
#